data_AF-A0A938KBR0-F1
#
_entry.id   AF-A0A938KBR0-F1
#
_cell.length_a   1.000
_cell.length_b   1.000
_cell.length_c   1.000
_cell.angle_alpha   90.00
_cell.angle_beta   90.00
_cell.angle_gamma   90.00
#
_symmetry.space_group_name_H-M   'P 1'
#
loop_
_entity.id
_entity.type
_entity.pdbx_description
1 polymer ?
#
loop_
_entity_poly.entity_id
_entity_poly.type
_entity_poly.pdbx_seq_one_letter_code
_entity_poly.pdbx_strand_id
1 'polypeptide(L)'
;MIATKESFEPHSTEPLPNSRRVYVSGKLHPDVRVPLREISQAPTKSFNGQIEENEPVRVYDTSGPWGDPDFKGTVEEGLPPLRRSWILARGDVSEYEGREVTARDDGWLSDAHQRHAAKRQDPTNFKLETRNPKPRRLLRASASHPVTQLWYARQGIITPEMEFIAIRENHRLGNWRSAIGDLRNDNLRNDLHKQHAGSSQLAIGSSSSAIGSSASAIGSSALATGSSAIGYSEYAPSVFRRFPQRIPAEITPEFVRSEVAAGRAIIPNNINHPESEPMIIGRNFLVKINANIGNSAVASSIEEEVEKMRWATKWGADTVMDLSTGKNIHATREWILRNSPVPIGTVPIYQALEKVGGKAEDLTWELFRDTLIEQAEQGVDYFTIHAGVLLRFVPLTANRMTGIVSRGGSIMAKWCLAHHKENFLYTHWDDICDIMAAYDVAFSIGDGLRPGSIA
;
A
#
# COMPACT_ATOMS: atom_id res chain seq x y z
N MET A 1 8.25 -1.53 -29.17
CA MET A 1 9.58 -0.92 -29.35
C MET A 1 10.37 -1.26 -28.09
N ILE A 2 11.37 -2.11 -28.22
CA ILE A 2 12.30 -2.42 -27.12
C ILE A 2 13.35 -1.31 -27.17
N ALA A 3 13.40 -0.49 -26.13
CA ALA A 3 14.38 0.59 -26.05
C ALA A 3 15.81 0.00 -26.10
N THR A 4 16.71 0.68 -26.81
CA THR A 4 18.12 0.30 -26.93
C THR A 4 18.88 0.65 -25.65
N LYS A 5 19.96 -0.10 -25.36
CA LYS A 5 20.85 0.06 -24.17
C LYS A 5 21.49 1.45 -24.00
N GLU A 6 21.29 2.37 -24.95
CA GLU A 6 21.83 3.73 -24.95
C GLU A 6 20.73 4.79 -24.74
N SER A 7 19.51 4.39 -24.34
CA SER A 7 18.46 5.35 -24.03
C SER A 7 18.85 6.19 -22.81
N PHE A 8 18.66 7.51 -22.93
CA PHE A 8 18.67 8.49 -21.83
C PHE A 8 17.48 8.23 -20.87
N GLU A 9 17.26 6.98 -20.49
CA GLU A 9 16.21 6.63 -19.55
C GLU A 9 16.66 7.07 -18.15
N PRO A 10 15.85 7.88 -17.45
CA PRO A 10 16.19 8.34 -16.12
C PRO A 10 16.41 7.10 -15.23
N HIS A 11 17.51 7.06 -14.50
CA HIS A 11 17.72 5.97 -13.56
C HIS A 11 16.87 6.18 -12.30
N SER A 12 16.43 5.12 -11.62
CA SER A 12 15.72 5.24 -10.33
C SER A 12 16.47 6.09 -9.29
N THR A 13 17.80 6.13 -9.34
CA THR A 13 18.66 6.90 -8.43
C THR A 13 18.74 8.39 -8.72
N GLU A 14 18.31 8.85 -9.90
CA GLU A 14 18.42 10.27 -10.24
C GLU A 14 17.48 11.14 -9.39
N PRO A 15 17.96 12.23 -8.78
CA PRO A 15 17.10 13.10 -8.01
C PRO A 15 16.05 13.75 -8.92
N LEU A 16 14.84 13.92 -8.39
CA LEU A 16 13.79 14.65 -9.10
C LEU A 16 14.22 16.14 -9.24
N PRO A 17 13.98 16.78 -10.39
CA PRO A 17 14.40 18.17 -10.62
C PRO A 17 13.91 19.12 -9.53
N ASN A 18 14.76 20.08 -9.14
CA ASN A 18 14.47 21.11 -8.13
C ASN A 18 13.95 20.56 -6.79
N SER A 19 14.21 19.29 -6.51
CA SER A 19 13.71 18.59 -5.33
C SER A 19 14.87 18.20 -4.42
N ARG A 20 14.65 18.32 -3.11
CA ARG A 20 15.52 17.73 -2.09
C ARG A 20 14.69 16.93 -1.09
N ARG A 21 15.24 15.83 -0.58
CA ARG A 21 14.64 15.11 0.54
C ARG A 21 14.93 15.88 1.82
N VAL A 22 13.93 16.03 2.68
CA VAL A 22 14.03 16.68 3.98
C VAL A 22 13.39 15.80 5.04
N TYR A 23 13.87 15.89 6.28
CA TYR A 23 13.36 15.10 7.39
C TYR A 23 12.74 16.00 8.45
N VAL A 24 11.56 15.62 8.95
CA VAL A 24 10.90 16.26 10.08
C VAL A 24 11.01 15.36 11.30
N SER A 25 11.58 15.87 12.39
CA SER A 25 11.75 15.12 13.63
C SER A 25 10.43 14.93 14.39
N GLY A 26 10.28 13.76 15.00
CA GLY A 26 9.23 13.49 15.99
C GLY A 26 9.35 14.37 17.24
N LYS A 27 8.22 14.59 17.91
CA LYS A 27 8.12 15.30 19.20
C LYS A 27 7.95 14.31 20.36
N LEU A 28 7.14 13.27 20.19
CA LEU A 28 6.90 12.21 21.17
C LEU A 28 8.04 11.19 21.16
N HIS A 29 8.54 10.84 19.97
CA HIS A 29 9.62 9.90 19.75
C HIS A 29 10.82 10.60 19.08
N PRO A 30 11.87 10.96 19.85
CA PRO A 30 13.01 11.73 19.34
C PRO A 30 13.81 11.07 18.21
N ASP A 31 13.67 9.76 18.02
CA ASP A 31 14.33 8.99 16.95
C ASP A 31 13.55 8.99 15.64
N VAL A 32 12.28 9.41 15.65
CA VAL A 32 11.45 9.48 14.45
C VAL A 32 11.96 10.60 13.54
N ARG A 33 12.23 10.25 12.28
CA ARG A 33 12.60 11.18 11.20
C ARG A 33 11.70 10.90 10.01
N VAL A 34 10.77 11.82 9.74
CA VAL A 34 9.76 11.63 8.69
C VAL A 34 10.21 12.30 7.40
N PRO A 35 10.38 11.54 6.31
CA PRO A 35 10.81 12.07 5.04
C PRO A 35 9.68 12.80 4.32
N LEU A 36 10.04 13.92 3.71
CA LEU A 36 9.23 14.67 2.77
C LEU A 36 10.14 15.11 1.62
N ARG A 37 9.54 15.45 0.48
CA ARG A 37 10.26 16.08 -0.62
C ARG A 37 9.91 17.55 -0.67
N GLU A 38 10.95 18.38 -0.72
CA GLU A 38 10.83 19.83 -0.78
C GLU A 38 11.26 20.31 -2.16
N ILE A 39 10.36 21.04 -2.84
CA ILE A 39 10.54 21.53 -4.20
C ILE A 39 10.78 23.04 -4.15
N SER A 40 11.96 23.48 -4.58
CA SER A 40 12.28 24.91 -4.66
C SER A 40 11.48 25.57 -5.79
N GLN A 41 10.93 26.75 -5.51
CA GLN A 41 10.21 27.55 -6.49
C GLN A 41 11.10 28.67 -7.02
N ALA A 42 10.92 29.03 -8.30
CA ALA A 42 11.56 30.21 -8.85
C ALA A 42 10.90 31.47 -8.26
N PRO A 43 11.63 32.58 -8.03
CA PRO A 43 11.04 33.82 -7.53
C PRO A 43 9.98 34.39 -8.48
N THR A 44 8.90 34.96 -7.93
CA THR A 44 7.86 35.65 -8.71
C THR A 44 8.35 37.04 -9.08
N LYS A 45 8.33 37.38 -10.38
CA LYS A 45 8.63 38.72 -10.88
C LYS A 45 7.34 39.45 -11.22
N SER A 46 7.03 40.52 -10.51
CA SER A 46 5.85 41.35 -10.78
C SER A 46 6.10 42.35 -11.91
N PHE A 47 5.02 42.90 -12.47
CA PHE A 47 5.08 43.89 -13.56
C PHE A 47 5.79 45.21 -13.19
N ASN A 48 5.88 45.54 -11.89
CA ASN A 48 6.61 46.71 -11.39
C ASN A 48 8.11 46.41 -11.13
N GLY A 49 8.60 45.22 -11.47
CA GLY A 49 9.99 44.82 -11.29
C GLY A 49 10.34 44.33 -9.88
N GLN A 50 9.37 44.22 -8.97
CA GLN A 50 9.60 43.60 -7.66
C GLN A 50 9.80 42.08 -7.82
N ILE A 51 10.66 41.54 -6.97
CA ILE A 51 10.95 40.11 -6.88
C ILE A 51 10.42 39.63 -5.54
N GLU A 52 9.56 38.62 -5.57
CA GLU A 52 9.04 37.93 -4.40
C GLU A 52 9.63 36.52 -4.36
N GLU A 53 10.33 36.20 -3.29
CA GLU A 53 10.86 34.85 -3.06
C GLU A 53 9.71 33.92 -2.65
N ASN A 54 9.64 32.77 -3.30
CA ASN A 54 8.58 31.80 -3.05
C ASN A 54 9.09 30.70 -2.11
N GLU A 55 8.31 30.43 -1.05
CA GLU A 55 8.62 29.34 -0.12
C GLU A 55 8.59 27.98 -0.82
N PRO A 56 9.50 27.05 -0.49
CA PRO A 56 9.50 25.72 -1.09
C PRO A 56 8.22 24.94 -0.78
N VAL A 57 7.75 24.17 -1.77
CA VAL A 57 6.57 23.31 -1.60
C VAL A 57 6.99 21.94 -1.08
N ARG A 58 6.38 21.50 0.03
CA ARG A 58 6.56 20.14 0.54
C ARG A 58 5.48 19.21 0.02
N VAL A 59 5.92 18.06 -0.45
CA VAL A 59 5.07 16.98 -0.96
C VAL A 59 5.41 15.66 -0.28
N TYR A 60 4.44 14.75 -0.30
CA TYR A 60 4.64 13.37 0.12
C TYR A 60 5.74 12.72 -0.75
N ASP A 61 6.56 11.89 -0.13
CA ASP A 61 7.66 11.19 -0.80
C ASP A 61 7.72 9.73 -0.35
N THR A 62 7.62 8.82 -1.32
CA THR A 62 7.62 7.36 -1.15
C THR A 62 8.92 6.73 -1.62
N SER A 63 9.85 7.51 -2.19
CA SER A 63 11.10 7.00 -2.80
C SER A 63 12.07 6.35 -1.82
N GLY A 64 11.85 6.52 -0.51
CA GLY A 64 12.75 6.00 0.52
C GLY A 64 14.17 6.57 0.45
N PRO A 65 15.13 5.91 1.13
CA PRO A 65 16.54 6.28 1.04
C PRO A 65 17.11 6.26 -0.39
N TRP A 66 16.49 5.52 -1.33
CA TRP A 66 16.92 5.52 -2.74
C TRP A 66 16.77 6.87 -3.44
N GLY A 67 15.84 7.71 -3.00
CA GLY A 67 15.66 9.08 -3.49
C GLY A 67 16.48 10.12 -2.74
N ASP A 68 17.27 9.70 -1.75
CA ASP A 68 18.13 10.59 -0.96
C ASP A 68 19.55 10.64 -1.56
N PRO A 69 20.01 11.81 -2.07
CA PRO A 69 21.37 11.94 -2.62
C PRO A 69 22.48 11.62 -1.60
N ASP A 70 22.19 11.74 -0.31
CA ASP A 70 23.14 11.48 0.78
C ASP A 70 23.22 9.99 1.14
N PHE A 71 22.26 9.18 0.70
CA PHE A 71 22.30 7.73 0.90
C PHE A 71 23.28 7.06 -0.07
N LYS A 72 24.20 6.24 0.46
CA LYS A 72 25.27 5.56 -0.31
C LYS A 72 25.21 4.03 -0.27
N GLY A 73 24.11 3.46 0.22
CA GLY A 73 23.94 2.00 0.31
C GLY A 73 23.73 1.33 -1.06
N THR A 74 23.96 0.02 -1.12
CA THR A 74 23.74 -0.78 -2.34
C THR A 74 22.59 -1.77 -2.18
N VAL A 75 22.06 -2.27 -3.30
CA VAL A 75 20.96 -3.24 -3.31
C VAL A 75 21.33 -4.53 -2.57
N GLU A 76 22.61 -4.93 -2.65
CA GLU A 76 23.17 -6.09 -1.96
C GLU A 76 23.21 -5.94 -0.44
N GLU A 77 23.32 -4.70 0.05
CA GLU A 77 23.30 -4.40 1.49
C GLU A 77 21.87 -4.30 2.04
N GLY A 78 20.92 -3.91 1.18
CA GLY A 78 19.56 -3.59 1.55
C GLY A 78 19.44 -2.22 2.21
N LEU A 79 18.20 -1.81 2.48
CA LEU A 79 17.91 -0.58 3.19
C LEU A 79 18.22 -0.71 4.70
N PRO A 80 18.57 0.41 5.36
CA PRO A 80 18.70 0.45 6.82
C PRO A 80 17.37 0.06 7.49
N PRO A 81 17.40 -0.78 8.55
CA PRO A 81 16.21 -1.25 9.24
C PRO A 81 15.67 -0.18 10.21
N LEU A 82 15.13 0.93 9.67
CA LEU A 82 14.63 2.12 10.37
C LEU A 82 13.84 1.80 11.64
N ARG A 83 12.88 0.88 11.55
CA ARG A 83 11.91 0.59 12.61
C ARG A 83 12.39 -0.44 13.63
N ARG A 84 13.54 -1.09 13.40
CA ARG A 84 13.97 -2.23 14.23
C ARG A 84 14.12 -1.87 15.70
N SER A 85 14.70 -0.71 16.00
CA SER A 85 14.84 -0.24 17.39
C SER A 85 13.47 0.02 18.03
N TRP A 86 12.51 0.56 17.28
CA TRP A 86 11.15 0.83 17.77
C TRP A 86 10.40 -0.45 18.10
N ILE A 87 10.56 -1.48 17.27
CA ILE A 87 9.93 -2.80 17.46
C ILE A 87 10.51 -3.49 18.70
N LEU A 88 11.84 -3.52 18.85
CA LEU A 88 12.49 -4.15 20.00
C LEU A 88 12.22 -3.40 21.31
N ALA A 89 12.17 -2.06 21.28
CA ALA A 89 11.95 -1.24 22.46
C ALA A 89 10.58 -1.44 23.12
N ARG A 90 9.59 -1.99 22.40
CA ARG A 90 8.27 -2.31 22.97
C ARG A 90 8.31 -3.48 23.94
N GLY A 91 9.25 -4.41 23.76
CA GLY A 91 9.37 -5.59 24.62
C GLY A 91 8.36 -6.72 24.31
N ASP A 92 7.60 -6.61 23.23
CA ASP A 92 6.51 -7.54 22.89
C ASP A 92 6.89 -8.64 21.87
N VAL A 93 8.16 -8.67 21.45
CA VAL A 93 8.70 -9.63 20.47
C VAL A 93 9.91 -10.38 21.01
N SER A 94 10.14 -11.58 20.49
CA SER A 94 11.37 -12.37 20.73
C SER A 94 11.97 -12.87 19.43
N GLU A 95 13.29 -13.07 19.45
CA GLU A 95 14.00 -13.73 18.37
C GLU A 95 13.69 -15.24 18.35
N TYR A 96 13.59 -15.83 17.16
CA TYR A 96 13.42 -17.27 16.98
C TYR A 96 14.03 -17.72 15.65
N GLU A 97 14.30 -19.02 15.49
CA GLU A 97 15.02 -19.57 14.33
C GLU A 97 14.22 -19.48 13.02
N GLY A 98 12.89 -19.34 13.09
CA GLY A 98 12.01 -19.39 11.93
C GLY A 98 11.97 -20.76 11.27
N ARG A 99 11.36 -20.79 10.08
CA ARG A 99 11.23 -21.99 9.27
C ARG A 99 12.39 -22.11 8.28
N GLU A 100 12.81 -23.35 7.99
CA GLU A 100 13.76 -23.61 6.91
C GLU A 100 13.16 -23.35 5.52
N VAL A 101 13.93 -22.68 4.67
CA VAL A 101 13.58 -22.45 3.26
C VAL A 101 13.90 -23.70 2.45
N THR A 102 12.95 -24.12 1.62
CA THR A 102 13.05 -25.32 0.78
C THR A 102 13.00 -24.94 -0.70
N ALA A 103 13.51 -25.81 -1.59
CA ALA A 103 13.48 -25.52 -3.03
C ALA A 103 12.05 -25.33 -3.60
N ARG A 104 11.02 -25.88 -2.94
CA ARG A 104 9.61 -25.67 -3.35
C ARG A 104 9.15 -24.23 -3.20
N ASP A 105 9.77 -23.46 -2.31
CA ASP A 105 9.42 -22.06 -2.08
C ASP A 105 9.78 -21.19 -3.28
N ASP A 106 10.82 -21.60 -4.00
CA ASP A 106 11.27 -21.03 -5.27
C ASP A 106 10.69 -21.78 -6.48
N GLY A 107 9.59 -22.53 -6.32
CA GLY A 107 8.90 -23.19 -7.42
C GLY A 107 9.66 -24.37 -8.03
N TRP A 108 10.64 -24.94 -7.32
CA TRP A 108 11.36 -26.13 -7.78
C TRP A 108 10.76 -27.42 -7.20
N LEU A 109 10.65 -28.45 -8.04
CA LEU A 109 10.16 -29.78 -7.62
C LEU A 109 11.02 -30.44 -6.52
N SER A 110 12.33 -30.18 -6.51
CA SER A 110 13.28 -30.69 -5.51
C SER A 110 14.62 -29.95 -5.59
N ASP A 111 15.45 -30.07 -4.54
CA ASP A 111 16.82 -29.53 -4.52
C ASP A 111 17.69 -30.11 -5.65
N ALA A 112 17.41 -31.33 -6.09
CA ALA A 112 18.09 -31.94 -7.23
C ALA A 112 17.71 -31.23 -8.54
N HIS A 113 16.43 -30.88 -8.72
CA HIS A 113 15.95 -30.13 -9.88
C HIS A 113 16.53 -28.71 -9.92
N GLN A 114 16.58 -28.03 -8.76
CA GLN A 114 17.22 -26.71 -8.62
C GLN A 114 18.71 -26.77 -8.99
N ARG A 115 19.47 -27.73 -8.42
CA ARG A 115 20.90 -27.91 -8.74
C ARG A 115 21.15 -28.22 -10.21
N HIS A 116 20.28 -29.00 -10.85
CA HIS A 116 20.41 -29.29 -12.28
C HIS A 116 20.15 -28.06 -13.14
N ALA A 117 19.16 -27.23 -12.78
CA ALA A 117 18.87 -25.99 -13.49
C ALA A 117 19.98 -24.94 -13.32
N ALA A 118 20.56 -24.82 -12.11
CA ALA A 118 21.65 -23.90 -11.82
C ALA A 118 22.90 -24.17 -12.70
N LYS A 119 23.16 -25.42 -13.10
CA LYS A 119 24.26 -25.76 -14.03
C LYS A 119 24.11 -25.17 -15.44
N ARG A 120 22.92 -24.67 -15.79
CA ARG A 120 22.61 -24.10 -17.12
C ARG A 120 22.54 -22.57 -17.12
N GLN A 121 22.62 -21.92 -15.96
CA GLN A 121 22.59 -20.45 -15.87
C GLN A 121 24.01 -19.88 -15.96
N ASP A 122 24.18 -18.83 -16.75
CA ASP A 122 25.40 -18.03 -16.81
C ASP A 122 25.42 -17.07 -15.60
N PRO A 123 26.38 -17.20 -14.65
CA PRO A 123 26.41 -16.41 -13.42
C PRO A 123 26.77 -14.92 -13.65
N THR A 124 27.15 -14.51 -14.86
CA THR A 124 27.64 -13.14 -15.10
C THR A 124 26.53 -12.09 -15.21
N ASN A 125 25.30 -12.48 -15.59
CA ASN A 125 24.16 -11.58 -15.78
C ASN A 125 23.12 -11.57 -14.64
N PHE A 126 23.25 -12.46 -13.63
CA PHE A 126 22.25 -12.66 -12.56
C PHE A 126 22.91 -12.71 -11.17
N LYS A 127 23.47 -11.57 -10.74
CA LYS A 127 24.28 -11.49 -9.51
C LYS A 127 23.45 -11.68 -8.25
N LEU A 128 22.18 -11.26 -8.24
CA LEU A 128 21.27 -11.43 -7.11
C LEU A 128 20.64 -12.82 -7.08
N GLU A 129 20.52 -13.51 -8.23
CA GLU A 129 20.07 -14.91 -8.27
C GLU A 129 21.09 -15.90 -7.70
N THR A 130 22.36 -15.49 -7.64
CA THR A 130 23.47 -16.31 -7.13
C THR A 130 23.87 -15.98 -5.70
N ARG A 131 23.14 -15.07 -5.03
CA ARG A 131 23.43 -14.59 -3.67
C ARG A 131 22.15 -14.50 -2.84
N ASN A 132 22.30 -14.73 -1.54
CA ASN A 132 21.22 -14.48 -0.59
C ASN A 132 21.48 -13.17 0.16
N PRO A 133 20.43 -12.39 0.44
CA PRO A 133 20.53 -11.25 1.34
C PRO A 133 21.09 -11.65 2.71
N LYS A 134 21.68 -10.69 3.43
CA LYS A 134 22.23 -10.95 4.77
C LYS A 134 21.12 -11.50 5.68
N PRO A 135 21.32 -12.67 6.32
CA PRO A 135 20.32 -13.24 7.19
C PRO A 135 20.05 -12.30 8.36
N ARG A 136 18.78 -12.20 8.75
CA ARG A 136 18.34 -11.39 9.87
C ARG A 136 17.73 -12.24 10.94
N ARG A 137 17.83 -11.76 12.17
CA ARG A 137 17.18 -12.38 13.31
C ARG A 137 15.68 -12.09 13.23
N LEU A 138 14.94 -13.15 12.95
CA LEU A 138 13.49 -13.15 12.80
C LEU A 138 12.84 -12.87 14.14
N LEU A 139 11.77 -12.10 14.11
CA LEU A 139 10.99 -11.73 15.27
C LEU A 139 9.60 -12.36 15.17
N ARG A 140 9.04 -12.69 16.34
CA ARG A 140 7.66 -13.10 16.52
C ARG A 140 7.14 -12.49 17.82
N ALA A 141 5.83 -12.25 17.90
CA ALA A 141 5.17 -11.92 19.15
C ALA A 141 5.56 -12.91 20.27
N SER A 142 6.01 -12.37 21.39
CA SER A 142 6.42 -13.14 22.58
C SER A 142 5.51 -12.88 23.79
N ALA A 143 4.77 -11.77 23.76
CA ALA A 143 3.79 -11.43 24.78
C ALA A 143 2.53 -12.32 24.67
N SER A 144 1.71 -12.28 25.72
CA SER A 144 0.39 -12.94 25.75
C SER A 144 -0.67 -12.24 24.88
N HIS A 145 -0.27 -11.24 24.10
CA HIS A 145 -1.14 -10.47 23.21
C HIS A 145 -0.50 -10.29 21.83
N PRO A 146 -1.31 -9.94 20.80
CA PRO A 146 -0.82 -9.59 19.48
C PRO A 146 0.11 -8.38 19.49
N VAL A 147 0.97 -8.30 18.47
CA VAL A 147 1.89 -7.16 18.24
C VAL A 147 1.34 -6.17 17.20
N THR A 148 0.01 -6.13 17.02
CA THR A 148 -0.60 -5.37 15.93
C THR A 148 -0.82 -3.90 16.26
N GLN A 149 -0.70 -2.99 15.28
CA GLN A 149 -1.06 -1.58 15.50
C GLN A 149 -2.51 -1.42 15.98
N LEU A 150 -3.42 -2.29 15.53
CA LEU A 150 -4.81 -2.30 15.99
C LEU A 150 -4.91 -2.59 17.49
N TRP A 151 -4.13 -3.56 17.99
CA TRP A 151 -4.11 -3.88 19.40
C TRP A 151 -3.58 -2.71 20.22
N TYR A 152 -2.41 -2.15 19.88
CA TYR A 152 -1.84 -0.99 20.58
C TYR A 152 -2.80 0.20 20.58
N ALA A 153 -3.41 0.49 19.43
CA ALA A 153 -4.37 1.57 19.29
C ALA A 153 -5.55 1.40 20.25
N ARG A 154 -6.11 0.18 20.37
CA ARG A 154 -7.21 -0.13 21.29
C ARG A 154 -6.82 -0.07 22.77
N GLN A 155 -5.54 -0.27 23.09
CA GLN A 155 -5.01 -0.04 24.44
C GLN A 155 -4.76 1.45 24.76
N GLY A 156 -5.01 2.35 23.81
CA GLY A 156 -4.71 3.78 23.99
C GLY A 156 -3.24 4.14 23.79
N ILE A 157 -2.43 3.21 23.25
CA ILE A 157 -0.99 3.41 23.03
C ILE A 157 -0.77 4.09 21.68
N ILE A 158 -0.01 5.18 21.69
CA ILE A 158 0.50 5.84 20.48
C ILE A 158 1.90 5.29 20.21
N THR A 159 2.07 4.65 19.07
CA THR A 159 3.35 4.05 18.65
C THR A 159 4.20 5.05 17.85
N PRO A 160 5.53 4.82 17.72
CA PRO A 160 6.37 5.62 16.83
C PRO A 160 5.84 5.71 15.39
N GLU A 161 5.26 4.62 14.88
CA GLU A 161 4.61 4.59 13.57
C GLU A 161 3.39 5.53 13.48
N MET A 162 2.56 5.61 14.53
CA MET A 162 1.42 6.52 14.55
C MET A 162 1.86 7.99 14.57
N GLU A 163 2.94 8.32 15.29
CA GLU A 163 3.52 9.66 15.22
C GLU A 163 4.13 9.96 13.85
N PHE A 164 4.88 9.00 13.30
CA PHE A 164 5.49 9.11 11.97
C PHE A 164 4.42 9.48 10.92
N ILE A 165 3.30 8.75 10.93
CA ILE A 165 2.17 8.99 10.04
C ILE A 165 1.55 10.37 10.25
N ALA A 166 1.32 10.78 11.51
CA ALA A 166 0.73 12.08 11.79
C ALA A 166 1.56 13.24 11.21
N ILE A 167 2.88 13.15 11.31
CA ILE A 167 3.80 14.12 10.70
C ILE A 167 3.76 14.02 9.17
N ARG A 168 3.77 12.79 8.63
CA ARG A 168 3.79 12.52 7.18
C ARG A 168 2.53 13.05 6.50
N GLU A 169 1.36 12.80 7.05
CA GLU A 169 0.05 13.23 6.51
C GLU A 169 -0.21 14.73 6.62
N ASN A 170 0.58 15.44 7.44
CA ASN A 170 0.52 16.89 7.54
C ASN A 170 1.43 17.60 6.53
N HIS A 171 2.46 16.96 5.94
CA HIS A 171 3.50 17.64 5.12
C HIS A 171 4.15 18.87 5.79
N ARG A 172 4.10 18.96 7.13
CA ARG A 172 4.41 20.17 7.93
C ARG A 172 3.51 21.39 7.64
N LEU A 173 2.30 21.18 7.11
CA LEU A 173 1.24 22.17 6.87
C LEU A 173 0.50 22.61 8.16
N GLY A 174 1.05 22.39 9.36
CA GLY A 174 0.42 22.85 10.61
C GLY A 174 0.12 24.36 10.61
N ASN A 175 0.91 25.14 9.86
CA ASN A 175 0.66 26.58 9.65
C ASN A 175 -0.19 26.87 8.39
N TRP A 176 -0.24 25.96 7.42
CA TRP A 176 -0.81 26.19 6.09
C TRP A 176 -2.25 25.67 5.95
N ARG A 177 -2.62 24.55 6.59
CA ARG A 177 -4.00 23.99 6.56
C ARG A 177 -5.02 24.86 7.28
N SER A 178 -4.63 25.60 8.31
CA SER A 178 -5.48 26.65 8.91
C SER A 178 -5.85 27.72 7.87
N ALA A 179 -4.92 28.10 6.98
CA ALA A 179 -5.21 29.02 5.88
C ALA A 179 -6.10 28.39 4.78
N ILE A 180 -5.93 27.09 4.47
CA ILE A 180 -6.81 26.37 3.51
C ILE A 180 -8.27 26.32 4.01
N GLY A 181 -8.47 26.15 5.32
CA GLY A 181 -9.79 26.11 5.94
C GLY A 181 -10.54 27.44 5.84
N ASP A 182 -9.82 28.56 6.04
CA ASP A 182 -10.38 29.91 5.99
C ASP A 182 -10.74 30.38 4.57
N LEU A 183 -10.06 29.86 3.54
CA LEU A 183 -10.26 30.27 2.15
C LEU A 183 -11.41 29.55 1.42
N ARG A 184 -12.16 28.66 2.10
CA ARG A 184 -13.28 27.90 1.48
C ARG A 184 -14.38 28.79 0.88
N ASN A 185 -14.59 29.97 1.48
CA ASN A 185 -15.58 30.96 1.04
C ASN A 185 -14.95 32.17 0.34
N ASP A 186 -13.63 32.18 0.13
CA ASP A 186 -12.92 33.30 -0.48
C ASP A 186 -13.01 33.22 -2.02
N ASN A 187 -13.06 34.37 -2.69
CA ASN A 187 -13.09 34.49 -4.15
C ASN A 187 -11.70 34.39 -4.80
N LEU A 188 -10.62 34.37 -4.02
CA LEU A 188 -9.25 34.15 -4.51
C LEU A 188 -9.15 32.83 -5.29
N ARG A 189 -8.90 32.89 -6.60
CA ARG A 189 -8.73 31.70 -7.47
C ARG A 189 -7.27 31.29 -7.65
N ASN A 190 -6.33 32.19 -7.35
CA ASN A 190 -4.90 32.02 -7.63
C ASN A 190 -4.11 31.88 -6.33
N ASP A 191 -4.54 30.97 -5.46
CA ASP A 191 -3.83 30.66 -4.23
C ASP A 191 -3.51 29.15 -4.20
N LEU A 192 -2.22 28.81 -4.05
CA LEU A 192 -1.73 27.44 -3.90
C LEU A 192 -2.33 26.73 -2.68
N HIS A 193 -2.82 27.51 -1.70
CA HIS A 193 -3.45 27.05 -0.48
C HIS A 193 -4.97 26.86 -0.63
N LYS A 194 -5.55 27.07 -1.81
CA LYS A 194 -6.98 26.83 -2.02
C LYS A 194 -7.25 25.42 -2.55
N GLN A 195 -7.83 24.57 -1.70
CA GLN A 195 -8.39 23.29 -2.14
C GLN A 195 -9.81 23.50 -2.67
N HIS A 196 -10.00 23.40 -3.98
CA HIS A 196 -11.34 23.38 -4.57
C HIS A 196 -12.08 22.08 -4.20
N ALA A 197 -13.40 22.15 -4.02
CA ALA A 197 -14.24 20.98 -3.75
C ALA A 197 -14.26 19.91 -4.88
N GLY A 198 -13.51 20.14 -5.96
CA GLY A 198 -13.60 19.40 -7.21
C GLY A 198 -14.84 19.84 -7.99
N SER A 199 -14.64 20.34 -9.21
CA SER A 199 -15.72 20.60 -10.16
C SER A 199 -15.54 19.60 -11.29
N SER A 200 -16.34 18.53 -11.33
CA SER A 200 -16.49 17.74 -12.55
C SER A 200 -17.25 18.61 -13.56
N GLN A 201 -16.52 19.40 -14.36
CA GLN A 201 -17.11 20.08 -15.51
C GLN A 201 -17.47 19.02 -16.55
N LEU A 202 -18.68 18.46 -16.46
CA LEU A 202 -19.33 17.94 -17.65
C LEU A 202 -20.02 19.13 -18.31
N ALA A 203 -19.57 19.45 -19.52
CA ALA A 203 -20.17 20.48 -20.34
C ALA A 203 -21.68 20.23 -20.46
N ILE A 204 -22.50 21.08 -19.84
CA ILE A 204 -23.91 21.17 -20.20
C ILE A 204 -23.92 21.85 -21.56
N GLY A 205 -24.04 21.04 -22.61
CA GLY A 205 -24.42 21.53 -23.92
C GLY A 205 -25.73 22.31 -23.78
N SER A 206 -25.65 23.60 -24.04
CA SER A 206 -26.81 24.46 -24.22
C SER A 206 -27.60 23.98 -25.44
N SER A 207 -28.65 23.21 -25.23
CA SER A 207 -29.78 23.17 -26.15
C SER A 207 -31.04 23.55 -25.39
N SER A 208 -31.27 24.85 -25.38
CA SER A 208 -32.60 25.42 -25.18
C SER A 208 -33.57 24.83 -26.20
N SER A 209 -34.57 24.09 -25.75
CA SER A 209 -35.86 24.02 -26.43
C SER A 209 -36.95 24.32 -25.40
N ALA A 210 -37.47 25.54 -25.52
CA ALA A 210 -38.63 26.00 -24.80
C ALA A 210 -39.85 25.15 -25.20
N ILE A 211 -40.55 24.59 -24.22
CA ILE A 211 -41.99 24.34 -24.29
C ILE A 211 -42.57 24.74 -22.94
N GLY A 212 -43.37 25.81 -22.96
CA GLY A 212 -44.06 26.33 -21.78
C GLY A 212 -45.34 25.58 -21.45
N SER A 213 -45.70 25.58 -20.17
CA SER A 213 -47.07 25.62 -19.65
C SER A 213 -46.96 26.00 -18.16
N SER A 214 -47.24 27.27 -17.85
CA SER A 214 -48.50 27.80 -17.29
C SER A 214 -48.65 27.59 -15.77
N ALA A 215 -48.68 28.74 -15.09
CA ALA A 215 -48.82 29.03 -13.67
C ALA A 215 -49.96 28.32 -12.91
N SER A 216 -49.80 28.13 -11.59
CA SER A 216 -50.54 28.91 -10.57
C SER A 216 -50.18 28.55 -9.11
N ALA A 217 -49.87 29.63 -8.36
CA ALA A 217 -50.00 30.01 -6.95
C ALA A 217 -50.16 29.04 -5.74
N ILE A 218 -49.75 29.63 -4.60
CA ILE A 218 -50.04 29.40 -3.15
C ILE A 218 -48.86 28.70 -2.43
N GLY A 219 -48.22 29.24 -1.39
CA GLY A 219 -48.41 30.43 -0.57
C GLY A 219 -47.26 30.51 0.46
N SER A 220 -47.02 31.70 0.99
CA SER A 220 -45.92 32.05 1.91
C SER A 220 -46.23 31.74 3.38
N SER A 221 -45.28 31.12 4.10
CA SER A 221 -45.06 31.29 5.55
C SER A 221 -43.60 30.92 5.86
N ALA A 222 -42.73 31.90 6.11
CA ALA A 222 -42.35 32.38 7.44
C ALA A 222 -41.28 31.49 8.14
N LEU A 223 -40.10 32.10 8.26
CA LEU A 223 -38.92 31.83 9.07
C LEU A 223 -38.91 30.61 10.00
N ALA A 224 -37.93 29.73 9.77
CA ALA A 224 -37.20 29.05 10.84
C ALA A 224 -35.70 29.27 10.62
N THR A 225 -35.13 30.11 11.47
CA THR A 225 -33.70 30.32 11.68
C THR A 225 -33.10 29.06 12.29
N GLY A 226 -32.17 28.41 11.57
CA GLY A 226 -31.49 27.20 12.02
C GLY A 226 -30.24 26.92 11.18
N SER A 227 -29.09 27.11 11.82
CA SER A 227 -27.73 26.95 11.29
C SER A 227 -27.43 25.54 10.72
N SER A 228 -26.41 25.49 9.84
CA SER A 228 -25.72 24.33 9.25
C SER A 228 -26.38 23.61 8.07
N ALA A 229 -26.47 24.29 6.92
CA ALA A 229 -26.52 23.61 5.63
C ALA A 229 -25.09 23.47 5.09
N ILE A 230 -24.47 22.32 5.36
CA ILE A 230 -23.28 21.89 4.60
C ILE A 230 -23.76 21.75 3.16
N GLY A 231 -23.44 22.73 2.32
CA GLY A 231 -23.81 22.76 0.90
C GLY A 231 -23.11 21.62 0.16
N TYR A 232 -23.73 20.44 0.12
CA TYR A 232 -23.28 19.37 -0.74
C TYR A 232 -23.68 19.69 -2.18
N SER A 233 -22.70 19.69 -3.09
CA SER A 233 -22.96 19.68 -4.53
C SER A 233 -23.97 18.59 -4.87
N GLU A 234 -24.96 18.91 -5.71
CA GLU A 234 -26.03 18.01 -6.16
C GLU A 234 -25.46 16.72 -6.81
N TYR A 235 -24.18 16.77 -7.22
CA TYR A 235 -23.42 15.70 -7.87
C TYR A 235 -22.53 14.88 -6.93
N ALA A 236 -22.49 15.16 -5.62
CA ALA A 236 -21.80 14.30 -4.68
C ALA A 236 -22.49 12.92 -4.64
N PRO A 237 -21.82 11.79 -4.94
CA PRO A 237 -22.45 10.48 -4.88
C PRO A 237 -23.10 10.27 -3.51
N SER A 238 -24.28 9.62 -3.47
CA SER A 238 -25.11 9.52 -2.26
C SER A 238 -24.36 8.98 -1.04
N VAL A 239 -23.36 8.11 -1.26
CA VAL A 239 -22.49 7.57 -0.22
C VAL A 239 -21.65 8.64 0.49
N PHE A 240 -21.17 9.67 -0.23
CA PHE A 240 -20.38 10.76 0.38
C PHE A 240 -21.25 11.75 1.14
N ARG A 241 -22.52 11.90 0.75
CA ARG A 241 -23.52 12.66 1.51
C ARG A 241 -23.93 11.92 2.79
N ARG A 242 -24.12 10.61 2.70
CA ARG A 242 -24.53 9.76 3.84
C ARG A 242 -23.41 9.49 4.83
N PHE A 243 -22.15 9.51 4.37
CA PHE A 243 -20.97 9.31 5.19
C PHE A 243 -19.94 10.39 4.88
N PRO A 244 -19.99 11.57 5.52
CA PRO A 244 -19.00 12.61 5.27
C PRO A 244 -17.60 12.18 5.73
N GLN A 245 -16.57 12.64 5.01
CA GLN A 245 -15.18 12.57 5.47
C GLN A 245 -15.02 13.43 6.72
N ARG A 246 -14.21 12.95 7.68
CA ARG A 246 -13.91 13.62 8.94
C ARG A 246 -12.42 13.92 9.01
N ILE A 247 -11.91 14.62 8.00
CA ILE A 247 -10.50 15.00 7.92
C ILE A 247 -10.30 16.24 8.80
N PRO A 248 -9.52 16.17 9.89
CA PRO A 248 -9.24 17.33 10.73
C PRO A 248 -8.30 18.30 10.02
N ALA A 249 -8.23 19.54 10.52
CA ALA A 249 -7.28 20.54 10.00
C ALA A 249 -5.83 20.11 10.23
N GLU A 250 -5.55 19.44 11.34
CA GLU A 250 -4.25 18.84 11.66
C GLU A 250 -4.45 17.37 12.02
N ILE A 251 -3.66 16.49 11.41
CA ILE A 251 -3.61 15.07 11.76
C ILE A 251 -2.70 14.91 12.99
N THR A 252 -3.25 14.60 14.16
CA THR A 252 -2.45 14.32 15.36
C THR A 252 -2.16 12.83 15.52
N PRO A 253 -1.12 12.43 16.28
CA PRO A 253 -0.88 11.02 16.60
C PRO A 253 -2.08 10.34 17.28
N GLU A 254 -2.81 11.09 18.11
CA GLU A 254 -4.05 10.62 18.74
C GLU A 254 -5.19 10.41 17.73
N PHE A 255 -5.33 11.29 16.73
CA PHE A 255 -6.29 11.06 15.64
C PHE A 255 -5.96 9.78 14.86
N VAL A 256 -4.68 9.59 14.50
CA VAL A 256 -4.19 8.36 13.85
C VAL A 256 -4.55 7.12 14.70
N ARG A 257 -4.19 7.13 15.98
CA ARG A 257 -4.53 6.05 16.92
C ARG A 257 -6.04 5.78 16.95
N SER A 258 -6.87 6.83 17.03
CA SER A 258 -8.33 6.69 17.11
C SER A 258 -8.95 6.05 15.86
N GLU A 259 -8.43 6.39 14.67
CA GLU A 259 -8.90 5.82 13.40
C GLU A 259 -8.48 4.35 13.25
N VAL A 260 -7.28 4.01 13.70
CA VAL A 260 -6.78 2.62 13.75
C VAL A 260 -7.58 1.80 14.77
N ALA A 261 -7.77 2.31 16.00
CA ALA A 261 -8.53 1.61 17.04
C ALA A 261 -9.97 1.27 16.61
N ALA A 262 -10.58 2.18 15.86
CA ALA A 262 -11.92 2.03 15.31
C ALA A 262 -11.99 1.16 14.04
N GLY A 263 -10.85 0.67 13.52
CA GLY A 263 -10.79 -0.13 12.30
C GLY A 263 -11.16 0.64 11.02
N ARG A 264 -11.05 1.98 11.03
CA ARG A 264 -11.31 2.83 9.85
C ARG A 264 -10.04 3.16 9.06
N ALA A 265 -8.88 2.88 9.64
CA ALA A 265 -7.59 2.98 9.00
C ALA A 265 -6.67 1.84 9.46
N ILE A 266 -5.68 1.52 8.65
CA ILE A 266 -4.67 0.49 8.94
C ILE A 266 -3.27 1.03 8.66
N ILE A 267 -2.29 0.44 9.34
CA ILE A 267 -0.87 0.70 9.15
C ILE A 267 -0.26 -0.68 8.83
N PRO A 268 0.01 -1.01 7.55
CA PRO A 268 0.59 -2.29 7.17
C PRO A 268 2.11 -2.24 7.40
N ASN A 269 2.60 -2.90 8.45
CA ASN A 269 3.96 -2.68 8.95
C ASN A 269 4.49 -3.89 9.75
N ASN A 270 4.66 -5.02 9.08
CA ASN A 270 5.12 -6.27 9.70
C ASN A 270 6.42 -6.04 10.51
N ILE A 271 6.53 -6.68 11.67
CA ILE A 271 7.69 -6.57 12.58
C ILE A 271 9.01 -7.04 11.93
N ASN A 272 8.94 -7.88 10.89
CA ASN A 272 10.09 -8.37 10.13
C ASN A 272 10.40 -7.52 8.89
N HIS A 273 9.69 -6.40 8.67
CA HIS A 273 10.01 -5.42 7.63
C HIS A 273 10.36 -4.04 8.21
N PRO A 274 11.51 -3.96 8.91
CA PRO A 274 11.91 -2.71 9.56
C PRO A 274 12.41 -1.63 8.60
N GLU A 275 12.63 -1.94 7.31
CA GLU A 275 13.03 -0.98 6.27
C GLU A 275 11.90 -0.01 5.91
N SER A 276 10.66 -0.47 6.05
CA SER A 276 9.49 0.29 5.63
C SER A 276 9.37 1.61 6.39
N GLU A 277 9.16 2.70 5.65
CA GLU A 277 8.77 3.99 6.19
C GLU A 277 7.25 3.98 6.44
N PRO A 278 6.77 4.09 7.69
CA PRO A 278 5.36 3.90 8.01
C PRO A 278 4.42 4.82 7.19
N MET A 279 3.30 4.25 6.77
CA MET A 279 2.22 4.94 6.06
C MET A 279 0.86 4.43 6.54
N ILE A 280 -0.21 5.18 6.25
CA ILE A 280 -1.57 4.84 6.65
C ILE A 280 -2.51 4.75 5.46
N ILE A 281 -3.39 3.76 5.50
CA ILE A 281 -4.48 3.58 4.55
C ILE A 281 -5.79 3.79 5.31
N GLY A 282 -6.54 4.82 4.94
CA GLY A 282 -7.83 5.12 5.55
C GLY A 282 -8.51 6.31 4.88
N ARG A 283 -9.83 6.37 5.00
CA ARG A 283 -10.65 7.35 4.27
C ARG A 283 -10.40 8.80 4.66
N ASN A 284 -9.92 9.04 5.87
CA ASN A 284 -9.66 10.36 6.44
C ASN A 284 -8.20 10.81 6.28
N PHE A 285 -7.44 10.14 5.41
CA PHE A 285 -6.04 10.43 5.09
C PHE A 285 -5.89 10.66 3.59
N LEU A 286 -4.69 11.00 3.13
CA LEU A 286 -4.41 11.10 1.69
C LEU A 286 -4.72 9.76 1.01
N VAL A 287 -5.28 9.82 -0.20
CA VAL A 287 -5.49 8.64 -1.03
C VAL A 287 -4.13 8.02 -1.34
N LYS A 288 -4.03 6.70 -1.16
CA LYS A 288 -2.81 5.93 -1.40
C LYS A 288 -2.95 5.08 -2.65
N ILE A 289 -1.85 4.87 -3.36
CA ILE A 289 -1.79 4.05 -4.58
C ILE A 289 -0.85 2.86 -4.39
N ASN A 290 -1.16 1.78 -5.11
CA ASN A 290 -0.36 0.56 -5.13
C ASN A 290 0.19 0.30 -6.53
N ALA A 291 1.44 -0.15 -6.63
CA ALA A 291 2.01 -0.66 -7.87
C ALA A 291 2.18 -2.18 -7.80
N ASN A 292 1.73 -2.89 -8.83
CA ASN A 292 1.95 -4.33 -8.94
C ASN A 292 3.22 -4.60 -9.73
N ILE A 293 4.10 -5.40 -9.16
CA ILE A 293 5.29 -5.96 -9.81
C ILE A 293 5.24 -7.49 -9.69
N GLY A 294 6.29 -8.17 -10.13
CA GLY A 294 6.43 -9.60 -9.97
C GLY A 294 6.98 -10.25 -11.22
N ASN A 295 7.78 -11.28 -10.99
CA ASN A 295 8.29 -12.13 -12.05
C ASN A 295 7.15 -12.97 -12.67
N SER A 296 7.41 -13.50 -13.85
CA SER A 296 6.53 -14.50 -14.46
C SER A 296 7.35 -15.64 -15.02
N ALA A 297 6.72 -16.78 -15.27
CA ALA A 297 7.36 -17.93 -15.91
C ALA A 297 8.00 -17.63 -17.29
N VAL A 298 7.70 -16.48 -17.90
CA VAL A 298 8.13 -16.11 -19.27
C VAL A 298 9.12 -14.94 -19.29
N ALA A 299 9.18 -14.12 -18.24
CA ALA A 299 9.98 -12.89 -18.23
C ALA A 299 10.36 -12.42 -16.82
N SER A 300 11.44 -11.64 -16.76
CA SER A 300 12.01 -10.90 -15.62
C SER A 300 13.03 -11.66 -14.76
N SER A 301 14.00 -10.91 -14.24
CA SER A 301 15.01 -11.35 -13.26
C SER A 301 14.81 -10.69 -11.90
N ILE A 302 15.52 -11.14 -10.88
CA ILE A 302 15.49 -10.51 -9.55
C ILE A 302 15.90 -9.03 -9.60
N GLU A 303 16.95 -8.71 -10.35
CA GLU A 303 17.44 -7.34 -10.53
C GLU A 303 16.37 -6.43 -11.16
N GLU A 304 15.67 -6.92 -12.19
CA GLU A 304 14.59 -6.17 -12.83
C GLU A 304 13.42 -5.94 -11.87
N GLU A 305 13.07 -6.90 -11.03
CA GLU A 305 11.98 -6.73 -10.05
C GLU A 305 12.32 -5.71 -8.95
N VAL A 306 13.56 -5.72 -8.46
CA VAL A 306 14.02 -4.68 -7.51
C VAL A 306 14.00 -3.30 -8.17
N GLU A 307 14.44 -3.20 -9.43
CA GLU A 307 14.42 -1.92 -10.15
C GLU A 307 12.99 -1.43 -10.41
N LYS A 308 12.05 -2.31 -10.76
CA LYS A 308 10.61 -1.95 -10.89
C LYS A 308 10.05 -1.41 -9.59
N MET A 309 10.38 -2.01 -8.44
CA MET A 309 9.96 -1.51 -7.12
C MET A 309 10.51 -0.10 -6.87
N ARG A 310 11.82 0.12 -7.10
CA ARG A 310 12.46 1.43 -6.91
C ARG A 310 11.89 2.48 -7.84
N TRP A 311 11.61 2.10 -9.08
CA TRP A 311 10.99 2.96 -10.07
C TRP A 311 9.56 3.35 -9.66
N ALA A 312 8.74 2.39 -9.26
CA ALA A 312 7.37 2.64 -8.83
C ALA A 312 7.31 3.57 -7.61
N THR A 313 8.13 3.31 -6.59
CA THR A 313 8.18 4.11 -5.36
C THR A 313 8.73 5.52 -5.60
N LYS A 314 9.69 5.71 -6.52
CA LYS A 314 10.14 7.02 -6.98
C LYS A 314 9.01 7.88 -7.54
N TRP A 315 8.09 7.26 -8.29
CA TRP A 315 6.98 7.96 -8.94
C TRP A 315 5.71 8.05 -8.09
N GLY A 316 5.76 7.64 -6.82
CA GLY A 316 4.66 7.86 -5.87
C GLY A 316 3.90 6.60 -5.46
N ALA A 317 4.35 5.39 -5.78
CA ALA A 317 3.71 4.18 -5.27
C ALA A 317 3.85 4.11 -3.74
N ASP A 318 2.74 4.20 -3.01
CA ASP A 318 2.72 4.17 -1.54
C ASP A 318 2.84 2.75 -0.97
N THR A 319 2.50 1.75 -1.78
CA THR A 319 2.68 0.32 -1.50
C THR A 319 3.03 -0.39 -2.80
N VAL A 320 3.66 -1.56 -2.69
CA VAL A 320 3.98 -2.41 -3.82
C VAL A 320 3.47 -3.82 -3.54
N MET A 321 2.89 -4.49 -4.52
CA MET A 321 2.59 -5.92 -4.42
C MET A 321 3.53 -6.74 -5.28
N ASP A 322 4.15 -7.74 -4.66
CA ASP A 322 4.84 -8.80 -5.37
C ASP A 322 3.82 -9.87 -5.79
N LEU A 323 3.52 -9.90 -7.09
CA LEU A 323 2.62 -10.88 -7.73
C LEU A 323 3.39 -11.94 -8.52
N SER A 324 4.66 -12.17 -8.16
CA SER A 324 5.54 -13.16 -8.79
C SER A 324 4.89 -14.54 -8.91
N THR A 325 5.11 -15.20 -10.04
CA THR A 325 4.66 -16.58 -10.31
C THR A 325 5.71 -17.37 -11.07
N GLY A 326 5.76 -18.67 -10.83
CA GLY A 326 6.80 -19.56 -11.35
C GLY A 326 7.98 -19.73 -10.38
N LYS A 327 9.20 -19.56 -10.88
CA LYS A 327 10.43 -19.89 -10.15
C LYS A 327 10.98 -18.71 -9.35
N ASN A 328 11.81 -19.02 -8.35
CA ASN A 328 12.55 -18.06 -7.53
C ASN A 328 11.66 -17.05 -6.78
N ILE A 329 10.38 -17.39 -6.53
CA ILE A 329 9.41 -16.50 -5.87
C ILE A 329 9.90 -16.04 -4.49
N HIS A 330 10.45 -16.96 -3.68
CA HIS A 330 10.92 -16.63 -2.34
C HIS A 330 12.13 -15.71 -2.40
N ALA A 331 13.13 -16.06 -3.23
CA ALA A 331 14.34 -15.28 -3.41
C ALA A 331 14.08 -13.87 -3.98
N THR A 332 13.24 -13.77 -5.02
CA THR A 332 12.84 -12.46 -5.60
C THR A 332 12.21 -11.57 -4.52
N ARG A 333 11.27 -12.12 -3.75
CA ARG A 333 10.58 -11.36 -2.69
C ARG A 333 11.52 -10.93 -1.57
N GLU A 334 12.47 -11.76 -1.18
CA GLU A 334 13.47 -11.40 -0.16
C GLU A 334 14.26 -10.16 -0.61
N TRP A 335 14.74 -10.13 -1.85
CA TRP A 335 15.42 -8.96 -2.41
C TRP A 335 14.53 -7.72 -2.48
N ILE A 336 13.25 -7.87 -2.85
CA ILE A 336 12.27 -6.76 -2.84
C ILE A 336 12.11 -6.20 -1.42
N LEU A 337 11.80 -7.05 -0.44
CA LEU A 337 11.54 -6.65 0.95
C LEU A 337 12.75 -5.95 1.59
N ARG A 338 13.95 -6.50 1.41
CA ARG A 338 15.18 -5.89 1.98
C ARG A 338 15.52 -4.54 1.35
N ASN A 339 14.94 -4.22 0.19
CA ASN A 339 15.19 -2.97 -0.52
C ASN A 339 13.98 -2.03 -0.56
N SER A 340 12.83 -2.44 -0.01
CA SER A 340 11.59 -1.66 -0.12
C SER A 340 11.47 -0.65 1.03
N PRO A 341 11.29 0.66 0.73
CA PRO A 341 10.94 1.65 1.74
C PRO A 341 9.44 1.73 2.00
N VAL A 342 8.62 0.98 1.24
CA VAL A 342 7.15 0.99 1.33
C VAL A 342 6.62 -0.39 1.70
N PRO A 343 5.40 -0.49 2.25
CA PRO A 343 4.79 -1.77 2.55
C PRO A 343 4.67 -2.68 1.32
N ILE A 344 5.02 -3.95 1.49
CA ILE A 344 4.94 -4.99 0.48
C ILE A 344 3.73 -5.88 0.73
N GLY A 345 2.90 -6.07 -0.29
CA GLY A 345 1.80 -7.01 -0.28
C GLY A 345 2.05 -8.23 -1.16
N THR A 346 1.33 -9.31 -0.87
CA THR A 346 1.35 -10.52 -1.72
C THR A 346 -0.04 -11.13 -1.84
N VAL A 347 -0.14 -12.16 -2.69
CA VAL A 347 -1.28 -13.09 -2.73
C VAL A 347 -0.73 -14.49 -2.38
N PRO A 348 -0.75 -14.92 -1.10
CA PRO A 348 -0.07 -16.15 -0.67
C PRO A 348 -0.48 -17.41 -1.45
N ILE A 349 -1.71 -17.44 -1.99
CA ILE A 349 -2.20 -18.58 -2.78
C ILE A 349 -1.41 -18.81 -4.07
N TYR A 350 -0.72 -17.78 -4.61
CA TYR A 350 0.07 -17.93 -5.83
C TYR A 350 1.31 -18.79 -5.58
N GLN A 351 2.05 -18.51 -4.51
CA GLN A 351 3.19 -19.34 -4.14
C GLN A 351 2.74 -20.74 -3.68
N ALA A 352 1.65 -20.83 -2.93
CA ALA A 352 1.08 -22.12 -2.53
C ALA A 352 0.72 -23.00 -3.75
N LEU A 353 0.18 -22.38 -4.81
CA LEU A 353 -0.13 -23.08 -6.06
C LEU A 353 1.11 -23.61 -6.78
N GLU A 354 2.21 -22.86 -6.77
CA GLU A 354 3.49 -23.32 -7.36
C GLU A 354 4.08 -24.50 -6.58
N LYS A 355 3.95 -24.52 -5.25
CA LYS A 355 4.40 -25.64 -4.40
C LYS A 355 3.70 -26.96 -4.72
N VAL A 356 2.51 -26.91 -5.32
CA VAL A 356 1.73 -28.07 -5.79
C VAL A 356 1.75 -28.22 -7.33
N GLY A 357 2.69 -27.56 -8.01
CA GLY A 357 2.89 -27.69 -9.46
C GLY A 357 1.71 -27.19 -10.29
N GLY A 358 1.01 -26.14 -9.84
CA GLY A 358 -0.08 -25.52 -10.60
C GLY A 358 -1.45 -26.18 -10.43
N LYS A 359 -1.55 -27.26 -9.64
CA LYS A 359 -2.78 -28.02 -9.45
C LYS A 359 -3.58 -27.47 -8.27
N ALA A 360 -4.58 -26.65 -8.56
CA ALA A 360 -5.43 -26.05 -7.54
C ALA A 360 -6.03 -27.10 -6.59
N GLU A 361 -6.45 -28.25 -7.11
CA GLU A 361 -7.01 -29.37 -6.34
C GLU A 361 -6.07 -29.97 -5.29
N ASP A 362 -4.75 -29.82 -5.44
CA ASP A 362 -3.75 -30.37 -4.51
C ASP A 362 -3.43 -29.40 -3.35
N LEU A 363 -4.05 -28.20 -3.34
CA LEU A 363 -3.91 -27.25 -2.24
C LEU A 363 -4.53 -27.78 -0.95
N THR A 364 -3.82 -27.62 0.17
CA THR A 364 -4.32 -27.93 1.53
C THR A 364 -4.11 -26.75 2.47
N TRP A 365 -4.81 -26.78 3.61
CA TRP A 365 -4.63 -25.81 4.68
C TRP A 365 -3.18 -25.79 5.19
N GLU A 366 -2.57 -26.95 5.43
CA GLU A 366 -1.22 -27.06 5.98
C GLU A 366 -0.19 -26.38 5.08
N LEU A 367 -0.29 -26.59 3.77
CA LEU A 367 0.61 -25.97 2.80
C LEU A 367 0.40 -24.45 2.72
N PHE A 368 -0.85 -23.99 2.81
CA PHE A 368 -1.15 -22.56 2.82
C PHE A 368 -0.67 -21.90 4.12
N ARG A 369 -0.89 -22.54 5.27
CA ARG A 369 -0.40 -22.12 6.59
C ARG A 369 1.11 -21.93 6.58
N ASP A 370 1.85 -22.92 6.06
CA ASP A 370 3.30 -22.85 5.99
C ASP A 370 3.75 -21.71 5.07
N THR A 371 3.00 -21.42 4.00
CA THR A 371 3.26 -20.28 3.10
C THR A 371 2.96 -18.93 3.76
N LEU A 372 1.95 -18.83 4.62
CA LEU A 372 1.69 -17.61 5.40
C LEU A 372 2.83 -17.32 6.38
N ILE A 373 3.29 -18.35 7.11
CA ILE A 373 4.38 -18.22 8.08
C ILE A 373 5.66 -17.80 7.37
N GLU A 374 6.01 -18.46 6.25
CA GLU A 374 7.16 -18.10 5.42
C GLU A 374 7.14 -16.61 5.04
N GLN A 375 6.03 -16.13 4.49
CA GLN A 375 5.96 -14.74 4.02
C GLN A 375 5.93 -13.72 5.17
N ALA A 376 5.32 -14.10 6.31
CA ALA A 376 5.32 -13.26 7.51
C ALA A 376 6.71 -13.17 8.15
N GLU A 377 7.50 -14.24 8.11
CA GLU A 377 8.92 -14.25 8.52
C GLU A 377 9.77 -13.36 7.61
N GLN A 378 9.55 -13.39 6.30
CA GLN A 378 10.27 -12.51 5.37
C GLN A 378 9.97 -11.03 5.63
N GLY A 379 8.75 -10.71 6.07
CA GLY A 379 8.31 -9.34 6.34
C GLY A 379 7.21 -8.81 5.43
N VAL A 380 6.43 -9.66 4.76
CA VAL A 380 5.29 -9.16 3.99
C VAL A 380 4.30 -8.44 4.92
N ASP A 381 3.91 -7.22 4.56
CA ASP A 381 3.11 -6.34 5.41
C ASP A 381 1.61 -6.58 5.30
N TYR A 382 1.14 -7.09 4.17
CA TYR A 382 -0.27 -7.43 4.00
C TYR A 382 -0.51 -8.58 3.02
N PHE A 383 -1.54 -9.38 3.32
CA PHE A 383 -1.93 -10.52 2.50
C PHE A 383 -3.28 -10.30 1.84
N THR A 384 -3.34 -10.50 0.53
CA THR A 384 -4.60 -10.62 -0.19
C THR A 384 -5.13 -12.05 -0.09
N ILE A 385 -6.17 -12.25 0.73
CA ILE A 385 -6.73 -13.58 1.02
C ILE A 385 -8.18 -13.67 0.52
N HIS A 386 -8.44 -14.64 -0.35
CA HIS A 386 -9.72 -14.80 -1.05
C HIS A 386 -10.72 -15.65 -0.25
N ALA A 387 -10.85 -15.40 1.06
CA ALA A 387 -11.75 -16.15 1.93
C ALA A 387 -13.24 -15.89 1.63
N GLY A 388 -13.57 -14.80 0.94
CA GLY A 388 -14.95 -14.49 0.52
C GLY A 388 -15.48 -15.30 -0.67
N VAL A 389 -14.65 -16.13 -1.32
CA VAL A 389 -15.08 -16.99 -2.43
C VAL A 389 -15.67 -18.27 -1.87
N LEU A 390 -16.94 -18.20 -1.48
CA LEU A 390 -17.65 -19.34 -0.87
C LEU A 390 -18.17 -20.29 -1.94
N LEU A 391 -18.22 -21.59 -1.66
CA LEU A 391 -18.69 -22.63 -2.60
C LEU A 391 -20.06 -22.26 -3.18
N ARG A 392 -21.00 -21.83 -2.33
CA ARG A 392 -22.36 -21.41 -2.73
C ARG A 392 -22.40 -20.17 -3.62
N PHE A 393 -21.34 -19.38 -3.69
CA PHE A 393 -21.26 -18.19 -4.55
C PHE A 393 -20.70 -18.49 -5.93
N VAL A 394 -19.98 -19.61 -6.12
CA VAL A 394 -19.43 -19.98 -7.43
C VAL A 394 -20.52 -20.08 -8.50
N PRO A 395 -21.68 -20.75 -8.29
CA PRO A 395 -22.75 -20.82 -9.28
C PRO A 395 -23.35 -19.45 -9.68
N LEU A 396 -23.29 -18.44 -8.81
CA LEU A 396 -23.79 -17.09 -9.12
C LEU A 396 -22.99 -16.42 -10.25
N THR A 397 -21.81 -16.94 -10.55
CA THR A 397 -20.94 -16.43 -11.63
C THR A 397 -21.19 -17.07 -12.99
N ALA A 398 -22.01 -18.12 -13.07
CA ALA A 398 -22.25 -18.88 -14.30
C ALA A 398 -22.83 -18.04 -15.45
N ASN A 399 -23.65 -17.04 -15.13
CA ASN A 399 -24.28 -16.15 -16.11
C ASN A 399 -23.51 -14.85 -16.35
N ARG A 400 -22.29 -14.68 -15.80
CA ARG A 400 -21.48 -13.49 -16.05
C ARG A 400 -20.85 -13.57 -17.43
N MET A 401 -20.84 -12.44 -18.14
CA MET A 401 -20.17 -12.32 -19.44
C MET A 401 -18.68 -12.68 -19.37
N THR A 402 -17.98 -12.27 -18.31
CA THR A 402 -16.53 -12.49 -18.13
C THR A 402 -16.19 -13.49 -17.01
N GLY A 403 -17.20 -14.17 -16.45
CA GLY A 403 -17.01 -15.17 -15.38
C GLY A 403 -16.29 -14.63 -14.14
N ILE A 404 -15.30 -15.39 -13.66
CA ILE A 404 -14.41 -15.03 -12.55
C ILE A 404 -13.07 -14.57 -13.12
N VAL A 405 -12.79 -13.27 -13.03
CA VAL A 405 -11.55 -12.66 -13.57
C VAL A 405 -10.43 -12.52 -12.53
N SER A 406 -10.70 -12.83 -11.25
CA SER A 406 -9.66 -12.89 -10.23
C SER A 406 -8.87 -14.19 -10.37
N ARG A 407 -7.55 -14.11 -10.55
CA ARG A 407 -6.67 -15.30 -10.52
C ARG A 407 -6.77 -16.04 -9.19
N GLY A 408 -6.64 -15.34 -8.06
CA GLY A 408 -6.81 -15.97 -6.74
C GLY A 408 -8.22 -16.50 -6.52
N GLY A 409 -9.24 -15.77 -6.98
CA GLY A 409 -10.63 -16.21 -6.88
C GLY A 409 -10.94 -17.45 -7.73
N SER A 410 -10.38 -17.56 -8.94
CA SER A 410 -10.58 -18.72 -9.81
C SER A 410 -9.87 -19.97 -9.30
N ILE A 411 -8.69 -19.82 -8.68
CA ILE A 411 -7.99 -20.91 -7.98
C ILE A 411 -8.89 -21.47 -6.86
N MET A 412 -9.44 -20.60 -6.01
CA MET A 412 -10.30 -21.03 -4.91
C MET A 412 -11.62 -21.63 -5.40
N ALA A 413 -12.22 -21.07 -6.46
CA ALA A 413 -13.42 -21.63 -7.07
C ALA A 413 -13.16 -23.04 -7.62
N LYS A 414 -12.03 -23.24 -8.33
CA LYS A 414 -11.63 -24.56 -8.84
C LYS A 414 -11.44 -25.57 -7.70
N TRP A 415 -10.75 -25.19 -6.63
CA TRP A 415 -10.58 -26.05 -5.45
C TRP A 415 -11.93 -26.43 -4.81
N CYS A 416 -12.81 -25.45 -4.60
CA CYS A 416 -14.14 -25.70 -4.01
C CYS A 416 -14.97 -26.68 -4.86
N LEU A 417 -14.94 -26.52 -6.18
CA LEU A 417 -15.67 -27.42 -7.10
C LEU A 417 -15.08 -28.82 -7.17
N ALA A 418 -13.74 -28.94 -7.17
CA ALA A 418 -13.06 -30.23 -7.24
C ALA A 418 -13.32 -31.10 -6.00
N HIS A 419 -13.36 -30.47 -4.82
CA HIS A 419 -13.57 -31.17 -3.54
C HIS A 419 -15.02 -31.19 -3.07
N HIS A 420 -15.88 -30.36 -3.69
CA HIS A 420 -17.24 -30.10 -3.22
C HIS A 420 -17.30 -29.73 -1.72
N LYS A 421 -16.34 -28.90 -1.29
CA LYS A 421 -16.17 -28.43 0.10
C LYS A 421 -16.15 -26.91 0.15
N GLU A 422 -16.50 -26.36 1.31
CA GLU A 422 -16.39 -24.92 1.56
C GLU A 422 -14.92 -24.50 1.56
N ASN A 423 -14.67 -23.27 1.10
CA ASN A 423 -13.35 -22.67 0.96
C ASN A 423 -12.53 -22.80 2.25
N PHE A 424 -11.39 -23.48 2.20
CA PHE A 424 -10.57 -23.71 3.39
C PHE A 424 -10.00 -22.40 3.99
N LEU A 425 -9.83 -21.34 3.18
CA LEU A 425 -9.44 -20.01 3.68
C LEU A 425 -10.54 -19.39 4.55
N TYR A 426 -11.80 -19.73 4.27
CA TYR A 426 -12.93 -19.30 5.09
C TYR A 426 -13.05 -20.15 6.36
N THR A 427 -12.89 -21.47 6.25
CA THR A 427 -13.04 -22.38 7.40
C THR A 427 -11.89 -22.29 8.41
N HIS A 428 -10.69 -21.88 7.97
CA HIS A 428 -9.52 -21.64 8.82
C HIS A 428 -9.24 -20.16 9.07
N TRP A 429 -10.26 -19.29 8.94
CA TRP A 429 -10.07 -17.85 9.07
C TRP A 429 -9.46 -17.44 10.41
N ASP A 430 -9.89 -18.07 11.51
CA ASP A 430 -9.38 -17.78 12.85
C ASP A 430 -7.90 -18.18 12.99
N ASP A 431 -7.51 -19.34 12.45
CA ASP A 431 -6.10 -19.76 12.43
C ASP A 431 -5.22 -18.78 11.61
N ILE A 432 -5.76 -18.25 10.50
CA ILE A 432 -5.09 -17.22 9.70
C ILE A 432 -4.91 -15.94 10.51
N CYS A 433 -5.93 -15.52 11.27
CA CYS A 433 -5.85 -14.36 12.15
C CYS A 433 -4.75 -14.52 13.21
N ASP A 434 -4.63 -15.69 13.84
CA ASP A 434 -3.61 -15.96 14.85
C ASP A 434 -2.18 -15.87 14.28
N ILE A 435 -1.97 -16.40 13.07
CA ILE A 435 -0.68 -16.30 12.38
C ILE A 435 -0.34 -14.85 12.08
N MET A 436 -1.26 -14.11 11.47
CA MET A 436 -1.02 -12.72 11.05
C MET A 436 -0.83 -11.78 12.25
N ALA A 437 -1.56 -12.02 13.34
CA ALA A 437 -1.46 -11.26 14.59
C ALA A 437 -0.09 -11.39 15.28
N ALA A 438 0.61 -12.51 15.05
CA ALA A 438 1.95 -12.75 15.61
C ALA A 438 3.06 -11.91 14.97
N TYR A 439 2.80 -11.30 13.80
CA TYR A 439 3.80 -10.52 13.05
C TYR A 439 3.32 -9.11 12.64
N ASP A 440 2.09 -8.71 12.96
CA ASP A 440 1.45 -7.47 12.46
C ASP A 440 1.26 -7.44 10.93
N VAL A 441 0.83 -8.57 10.35
CA VAL A 441 0.44 -8.61 8.93
C VAL A 441 -1.00 -8.15 8.77
N ALA A 442 -1.25 -7.17 7.91
CA ALA A 442 -2.59 -6.67 7.65
C ALA A 442 -3.37 -7.54 6.66
N PHE A 443 -4.69 -7.59 6.83
CA PHE A 443 -5.60 -8.25 5.90
C PHE A 443 -5.98 -7.33 4.74
N SER A 444 -5.83 -7.83 3.51
CA SER A 444 -6.53 -7.35 2.32
C SER A 444 -7.53 -8.44 1.91
N ILE A 445 -8.79 -8.31 2.28
CA ILE A 445 -9.79 -9.36 1.96
C ILE A 445 -10.05 -9.31 0.45
N GLY A 446 -9.67 -10.38 -0.25
CA GLY A 446 -9.61 -10.43 -1.70
C GLY A 446 -10.99 -10.39 -2.36
N ASP A 447 -11.10 -9.61 -3.43
CA ASP A 447 -12.30 -9.44 -4.23
C ASP A 447 -12.45 -10.56 -5.29
N GLY A 448 -12.40 -11.81 -4.85
CA GLY A 448 -12.32 -12.98 -5.74
C GLY A 448 -13.45 -13.09 -6.76
N LEU A 449 -14.60 -12.48 -6.50
CA LEU A 449 -15.76 -12.44 -7.40
C LEU A 449 -16.02 -11.02 -7.96
N ARG A 450 -15.00 -10.16 -8.08
CA ARG A 450 -15.15 -8.84 -8.72
C ARG A 450 -15.67 -8.93 -10.16
N PRO A 451 -16.40 -7.91 -10.65
CA PRO A 451 -16.81 -7.86 -12.06
C PRO A 451 -15.60 -7.64 -12.97
N GLY A 452 -15.54 -8.37 -14.09
CA GLY A 452 -14.54 -8.18 -15.15
C GLY A 452 -15.02 -7.34 -16.34
N SER A 453 -16.30 -6.97 -16.32
CA SER A 453 -16.98 -6.20 -17.37
C SER A 453 -18.11 -5.37 -16.74
N ILE A 454 -18.62 -4.38 -17.49
CA ILE A 454 -19.77 -3.55 -17.07
C ILE A 454 -21.09 -4.35 -17.08
N ALA A 455 -21.22 -5.32 -18.01
CA ALA A 455 -22.44 -6.11 -18.27
C ALA A 455 -22.89 -7.02 -17.13
#